data_AF-A0A395IY89-F1
#
_entry.id   AF-A0A395IY89-F1
#
_cell.length_a   1.000
_cell.length_b   1.000
_cell.length_c   1.000
_cell.angle_alpha   90.00
_cell.angle_beta   90.00
_cell.angle_gamma   90.00
#
_symmetry.space_group_name_H-M   'P 1'
#
loop_
_entity.id
_entity.type
_entity.pdbx_description
1 polymer ?
#
loop_
_entity_poly.entity_id
_entity_poly.type
_entity_poly.pdbx_seq_one_letter_code
_entity_poly.pdbx_strand_id
1 'polypeptide(L)'
;MGHADGLCSIYLEHTADPTMATRVIVDSKTSYPAACNSVETLLVEQTALKTVLPQVAEALLEKGVSLRCDASSKAALASNLPSHQGVFLQDAVDSDFDTEHLSLIIAIKTVSNLNEVISHINIHGSHHTDVILTSSSELAERFMAGVDSAGVFWNTSSRMADGMRFGFGTEVGISTNKIHARGPVGLEGLMIYKYKIRGNGQMSVEYGEGEGQKKV
;
A
#
# COMPACT_ATOMS: atom_id res chain seq x y z
N MET A 1 13.71 -13.86 1.67
CA MET A 1 12.64 -13.47 2.61
C MET A 1 13.06 -12.16 3.22
N GLY A 2 12.20 -11.16 3.12
CA GLY A 2 12.50 -9.75 3.39
C GLY A 2 12.07 -8.90 2.20
N HIS A 3 11.32 -7.84 2.46
CA HIS A 3 11.24 -6.69 1.55
C HIS A 3 12.41 -5.76 1.92
N ALA A 4 13.03 -5.12 0.93
CA ALA A 4 14.16 -4.23 1.19
C ALA A 4 13.67 -2.89 1.76
N ASP A 5 12.58 -2.35 1.20
CA ASP A 5 12.03 -1.03 1.56
C ASP A 5 10.50 -1.09 1.66
N GLY A 6 9.93 -0.17 2.43
CA GLY A 6 8.51 -0.02 2.79
C GLY A 6 7.84 1.24 2.25
N LEU A 7 8.02 1.53 0.95
CA LEU A 7 7.39 2.67 0.28
C LEU A 7 5.89 2.43 0.07
N CYS A 8 5.08 2.73 1.09
CA CYS A 8 3.63 2.58 1.09
C CYS A 8 2.93 3.90 0.74
N SER A 9 1.88 3.81 -0.10
CA SER A 9 1.10 4.96 -0.52
C SER A 9 -0.36 4.91 -0.06
N ILE A 10 -0.95 6.07 0.21
CA ILE A 10 -2.39 6.22 0.39
C ILE A 10 -2.92 7.17 -0.68
N TYR A 11 -3.94 6.75 -1.43
CA TYR A 11 -4.72 7.61 -2.31
C TYR A 11 -5.94 8.18 -1.58
N LEU A 12 -5.97 9.51 -1.43
CA LEU A 12 -7.07 10.27 -0.86
C LEU A 12 -7.95 10.84 -1.97
N GLU A 13 -9.07 10.17 -2.21
CA GLU A 13 -10.11 10.58 -3.15
C GLU A 13 -11.11 11.52 -2.46
N HIS A 14 -11.70 12.45 -3.21
CA HIS A 14 -12.43 13.58 -2.65
C HIS A 14 -13.76 13.21 -1.96
N THR A 15 -14.32 12.03 -2.22
CA THR A 15 -15.55 11.55 -1.56
C THR A 15 -15.29 10.80 -0.26
N ALA A 16 -14.03 10.59 0.13
CA ALA A 16 -13.69 9.97 1.40
C ALA A 16 -14.29 10.76 2.58
N ASP A 17 -14.87 10.06 3.55
CA ASP A 17 -15.31 10.69 4.80
C ASP A 17 -14.09 11.33 5.50
N PRO A 18 -14.09 12.66 5.74
CA PRO A 18 -12.92 13.36 6.25
C PRO A 18 -12.44 12.85 7.62
N THR A 19 -13.37 12.44 8.47
CA THR A 19 -13.06 11.93 9.82
C THR A 19 -12.35 10.58 9.75
N MET A 20 -12.88 9.66 8.93
CA MET A 20 -12.29 8.36 8.68
C MET A 20 -10.92 8.51 8.00
N ALA A 21 -10.83 9.35 6.95
CA ALA A 21 -9.58 9.57 6.23
C ALA A 21 -8.48 10.11 7.16
N THR A 22 -8.81 11.09 7.99
CA THR A 22 -7.89 11.64 9.00
C THR A 22 -7.40 10.56 9.95
N ARG A 23 -8.31 9.76 10.53
CA ARG A 23 -7.94 8.68 11.45
C ARG A 23 -7.04 7.64 10.79
N VAL A 24 -7.37 7.23 9.57
CA VAL A 24 -6.63 6.21 8.83
C VAL A 24 -5.23 6.69 8.46
N ILE A 25 -5.09 7.90 7.92
CA ILE A 25 -3.79 8.45 7.50
C ILE A 25 -2.89 8.71 8.71
N VAL A 26 -3.44 9.29 9.79
CA VAL A 26 -2.67 9.53 11.02
C VAL A 26 -2.20 8.21 11.63
N ASP A 27 -3.05 7.19 11.73
CA ASP A 27 -2.64 5.86 12.21
C ASP A 27 -1.55 5.24 11.33
N SER A 28 -1.72 5.34 10.00
CA SER A 28 -0.78 4.80 9.01
C SER A 28 0.62 5.40 9.15
N LYS A 29 0.74 6.70 9.46
CA LYS A 29 2.04 7.38 9.59
C LYS A 29 2.60 7.33 11.01
N THR A 30 1.76 7.53 12.03
CA THR A 30 2.23 7.91 13.37
C THR A 30 2.23 6.78 14.40
N SER A 31 1.50 5.68 14.14
CA SER A 31 1.41 4.57 15.10
C SER A 31 2.76 3.89 15.34
N TYR A 32 3.55 3.71 14.28
CA TYR A 32 4.94 3.26 14.36
C TYR A 32 5.71 3.70 13.10
N PRO A 33 6.25 4.92 13.05
CA PRO A 33 6.79 5.51 11.83
C PRO A 33 7.98 4.75 11.19
N ALA A 34 8.67 3.91 11.96
CA ALA A 34 9.78 3.09 11.47
C ALA A 34 9.33 1.69 11.00
N ALA A 35 8.02 1.43 10.95
CA ALA A 35 7.48 0.20 10.38
C ALA A 35 7.47 0.29 8.85
N CYS A 36 7.80 -0.81 8.19
CA CYS A 36 7.82 -0.92 6.72
C CYS A 36 6.48 -0.81 6.01
N ASN A 37 5.38 -0.83 6.75
CA ASN A 37 4.03 -0.63 6.22
C ASN A 37 3.44 0.71 6.70
N SER A 38 4.27 1.60 7.24
CA SER A 38 3.86 2.99 7.48
C SER A 38 3.77 3.73 6.16
N VAL A 39 2.75 4.59 6.02
CA VAL A 39 2.60 5.40 4.81
C VAL A 39 3.78 6.36 4.67
N GLU A 40 4.37 6.42 3.48
CA GLU A 40 5.43 7.36 3.11
C GLU A 40 4.92 8.42 2.12
N THR A 41 3.97 8.05 1.26
CA THR A 41 3.40 8.95 0.25
C THR A 41 1.87 9.06 0.37
N LEU A 42 1.35 10.28 0.37
CA LEU A 42 -0.06 10.61 0.26
C LEU A 42 -0.35 11.19 -1.12
N LEU A 43 -1.08 10.44 -1.94
CA LEU A 43 -1.57 10.87 -3.25
C LEU A 43 -2.93 11.51 -3.08
N VAL A 44 -3.09 12.78 -3.45
CA VAL A 44 -4.30 13.55 -3.17
C VAL A 44 -4.96 13.99 -4.46
N GLU A 45 -6.23 13.65 -4.64
CA GLU A 45 -6.99 14.14 -5.79
C GLU A 45 -7.12 15.67 -5.74
N GLN A 46 -7.08 16.34 -6.90
CA GLN A 46 -7.22 17.80 -7.00
C GLN A 46 -8.41 18.37 -6.22
N THR A 47 -9.57 17.72 -6.23
CA THR A 47 -10.75 18.18 -5.49
C THR A 47 -10.56 18.03 -3.98
N ALA A 48 -9.89 16.95 -3.55
CA ALA A 48 -9.60 16.65 -2.15
C ALA A 48 -8.67 17.69 -1.50
N LEU A 49 -7.87 18.43 -2.29
CA LEU A 49 -7.00 19.51 -1.79
C LEU A 49 -7.74 20.56 -0.97
N LYS A 50 -9.02 20.82 -1.30
CA LYS A 50 -9.83 21.86 -0.65
C LYS A 50 -10.90 21.31 0.29
N THR A 51 -11.19 20.00 0.22
CA THR A 51 -12.28 19.38 0.99
C THR A 51 -11.75 18.56 2.15
N VAL A 52 -10.91 17.56 1.88
CA VAL A 52 -10.48 16.57 2.88
C VAL A 52 -9.06 16.83 3.38
N LEU A 53 -8.15 17.21 2.48
CA LEU A 53 -6.74 17.37 2.80
C LEU A 53 -6.45 18.35 3.94
N PRO A 54 -7.11 19.53 4.06
CA PRO A 54 -6.80 20.47 5.13
C PRO A 54 -6.94 19.88 6.54
N GLN A 55 -8.03 19.14 6.78
CA GLN A 55 -8.28 18.47 8.07
C GLN A 55 -7.23 17.38 8.36
N VAL A 56 -6.88 16.59 7.35
CA VAL A 56 -5.84 15.55 7.46
C VAL A 56 -4.48 16.17 7.78
N ALA A 57 -4.12 17.24 7.07
CA ALA A 57 -2.84 17.91 7.25
C ALA A 57 -2.71 18.54 8.64
N GLU A 58 -3.76 19.22 9.12
CA GLU A 58 -3.78 19.77 10.49
C GLU A 58 -3.52 18.68 11.53
N ALA A 59 -4.23 17.54 11.44
CA ALA A 59 -4.04 16.43 12.37
C ALA A 59 -2.64 15.79 12.29
N LEU A 60 -2.03 15.70 11.11
CA LEU A 60 -0.65 15.23 10.95
C LEU A 60 0.35 16.21 11.57
N LEU A 61 0.16 17.50 11.36
CA LEU A 61 1.00 18.57 11.90
C LEU A 61 0.94 18.62 13.44
N GLU A 62 -0.24 18.43 14.02
CA GLU A 62 -0.41 18.29 15.48
C GLU A 62 0.36 17.11 16.07
N LYS A 63 0.61 16.05 15.28
CA LYS A 63 1.45 14.91 15.65
C LYS A 63 2.94 15.13 15.36
N GLY A 64 3.33 16.31 14.88
CA GLY A 64 4.71 16.66 14.56
C GLY A 64 5.21 16.07 13.25
N VAL A 65 4.31 15.67 12.34
CA VAL A 65 4.67 15.17 11.01
C VAL A 65 5.07 16.34 10.12
N SER A 66 6.24 16.24 9.47
CA SER A 66 6.63 17.17 8.42
C SER A 66 6.01 16.76 7.08
N LEU A 67 5.36 17.70 6.40
CA LEU A 67 4.70 17.45 5.13
C LEU A 67 5.61 17.95 3.99
N ARG A 68 6.04 17.04 3.10
CA ARG A 68 6.75 17.37 1.86
C ARG A 68 5.72 17.52 0.76
N CYS A 69 5.37 18.75 0.41
CA CYS A 69 4.25 19.05 -0.46
C CYS A 69 4.71 19.45 -1.85
N ASP A 70 4.06 18.94 -2.89
CA ASP A 70 4.14 19.56 -4.21
C ASP A 70 3.54 20.98 -4.22
N ALA A 71 3.72 21.71 -5.33
CA ALA A 71 3.27 23.10 -5.44
C ALA A 71 1.76 23.28 -5.19
N SER A 72 0.93 22.35 -5.70
CA SER A 72 -0.53 22.43 -5.61
C SER A 72 -1.02 22.16 -4.19
N SER A 73 -0.53 21.10 -3.55
CA SER A 73 -0.87 20.75 -2.16
C SER A 73 -0.33 21.79 -1.19
N LYS A 74 0.89 22.31 -1.39
CA LYS A 74 1.46 23.38 -0.56
C LYS A 74 0.63 24.67 -0.62
N ALA A 75 0.22 25.08 -1.83
CA ALA A 75 -0.63 26.27 -1.99
C ALA A 75 -2.01 26.10 -1.34
N ALA A 76 -2.63 24.93 -1.47
CA ALA A 76 -3.90 24.61 -0.83
C ALA A 76 -3.79 24.64 0.69
N LEU A 77 -2.74 24.04 1.26
CA LEU A 77 -2.51 24.00 2.69
C LEU A 77 -2.15 25.36 3.28
N ALA A 78 -1.29 26.13 2.62
CA ALA A 78 -0.91 27.47 3.07
C ALA A 78 -2.10 28.44 3.15
N SER A 79 -3.15 28.20 2.36
CA SER A 79 -4.37 29.02 2.37
C SER A 79 -5.36 28.64 3.48
N ASN A 80 -5.27 27.42 4.02
CA ASN A 80 -6.24 26.88 4.99
C ASN A 80 -5.66 26.69 6.39
N LEU A 81 -4.33 26.55 6.53
CA LEU A 81 -3.69 26.27 7.81
C LEU A 81 -3.24 27.54 8.53
N PRO A 82 -3.25 27.55 9.87
CA PRO A 82 -2.70 28.64 10.67
C PRO A 82 -1.22 28.90 10.39
N SER A 83 -0.78 30.17 10.41
CA SER A 83 0.58 30.59 10.03
C SER A 83 1.70 29.91 10.82
N HIS A 84 1.44 29.47 12.07
CA HIS A 84 2.43 28.81 12.92
C HIS A 84 2.70 27.35 12.52
N GLN A 85 1.79 26.69 11.81
CA GLN A 85 1.96 25.32 11.34
C GLN A 85 2.73 25.24 10.01
N GLY A 86 2.86 26.37 9.30
CA GLY A 86 3.53 26.46 8.00
C GLY A 86 5.02 26.07 8.02
N VAL A 87 5.67 26.08 9.19
CA VAL A 87 7.09 25.70 9.34
C VAL A 87 7.35 24.24 8.94
N PHE A 88 6.35 23.38 9.07
CA PHE A 88 6.45 21.96 8.73
C PHE A 88 6.03 21.63 7.29
N LEU A 89 5.58 22.64 6.52
CA LEU A 89 5.30 22.51 5.09
C LEU A 89 6.58 22.79 4.29
N GLN A 90 7.17 21.73 3.76
CA GLN A 90 8.39 21.80 2.96
C GLN A 90 8.05 21.48 1.50
N ASP A 91 8.85 21.98 0.55
CA ASP A 91 8.70 21.58 -0.85
C ASP A 91 9.13 20.12 -1.00
N ALA A 92 8.31 19.33 -1.70
CA ALA A 92 8.69 18.00 -2.13
C ALA A 92 9.70 18.08 -3.28
N VAL A 93 10.68 17.19 -3.26
CA VAL A 93 11.57 16.91 -4.39
C VAL A 93 11.26 15.53 -4.96
N ASP A 94 11.66 15.24 -6.20
CA ASP A 94 11.33 13.96 -6.85
C ASP A 94 11.78 12.74 -6.03
N SER A 95 12.94 12.82 -5.38
CA SER A 95 13.46 11.74 -4.53
C SER A 95 12.59 11.46 -3.29
N ASP A 96 11.77 12.41 -2.83
CA ASP A 96 10.89 12.17 -1.68
C ASP A 96 9.86 11.06 -1.98
N PHE A 97 9.45 10.91 -3.24
CA PHE A 97 8.49 9.86 -3.63
C PHE A 97 9.09 8.46 -3.72
N ASP A 98 10.43 8.36 -3.72
CA ASP A 98 11.21 7.13 -3.76
C ASP A 98 11.96 6.86 -2.43
N THR A 99 11.71 7.66 -1.39
CA THR A 99 12.43 7.60 -0.10
C THR A 99 11.56 7.03 1.01
N GLU A 100 12.04 5.97 1.67
CA GLU A 100 11.42 5.49 2.91
C GLU A 100 11.96 6.31 4.08
N HIS A 101 11.14 7.21 4.62
CA HIS A 101 11.64 8.18 5.61
C HIS A 101 11.82 7.58 7.00
N LEU A 102 11.11 6.48 7.33
CA LEU A 102 11.16 5.79 8.64
C LEU A 102 10.99 6.74 9.84
N SER A 103 10.29 7.85 9.64
CA SER A 103 10.18 8.97 10.56
C SER A 103 8.87 9.72 10.35
N LEU A 104 8.63 10.78 11.14
CA LEU A 104 7.45 11.63 11.02
C LEU A 104 7.58 12.59 9.83
N ILE A 105 7.74 12.03 8.63
CA ILE A 105 7.78 12.72 7.35
C ILE A 105 6.84 11.98 6.39
N ILE A 106 6.07 12.73 5.60
CA ILE A 106 5.22 12.18 4.55
C ILE A 106 5.30 13.08 3.30
N ALA A 107 5.45 12.47 2.13
CA ALA A 107 5.36 13.14 0.84
C ALA A 107 3.92 13.27 0.39
N ILE A 108 3.54 14.43 -0.16
CA ILE A 108 2.19 14.73 -0.64
C ILE A 108 2.28 15.11 -2.10
N LYS A 109 1.65 14.30 -2.95
CA LYS A 109 1.56 14.52 -4.39
C LYS A 109 0.11 14.74 -4.79
N THR A 110 -0.15 15.81 -5.52
CA THR A 110 -1.43 16.04 -6.16
C THR A 110 -1.51 15.19 -7.42
N VAL A 111 -2.63 14.48 -7.60
CA VAL A 111 -2.89 13.60 -8.74
C VAL A 111 -4.22 13.99 -9.41
N SER A 112 -4.30 13.76 -10.72
CA SER A 112 -5.45 14.16 -11.53
C SER A 112 -6.51 13.06 -11.68
N ASN A 113 -6.12 11.78 -11.65
CA ASN A 113 -7.03 10.67 -11.87
C ASN A 113 -6.47 9.33 -11.35
N LEU A 114 -7.34 8.31 -11.30
CA LEU A 114 -7.00 6.98 -10.80
C LEU A 114 -5.89 6.27 -11.59
N ASN A 115 -5.76 6.48 -12.90
CA ASN A 115 -4.69 5.83 -13.68
C ASN A 115 -3.32 6.40 -13.31
N GLU A 116 -3.24 7.72 -13.06
CA GLU A 116 -2.03 8.36 -12.56
C GLU A 116 -1.64 7.82 -11.18
N VAL A 117 -2.62 7.64 -10.29
CA VAL A 117 -2.41 7.02 -8.98
C VAL A 117 -1.82 5.62 -9.11
N ILE A 118 -2.45 4.75 -9.89
CA ILE A 118 -2.00 3.37 -10.10
C ILE A 118 -0.59 3.36 -10.70
N SER A 119 -0.34 4.21 -11.70
CA SER A 119 0.97 4.32 -12.33
C SER A 119 2.03 4.79 -11.36
N HIS A 120 1.72 5.78 -10.51
CA HIS A 120 2.67 6.28 -9.52
C HIS A 120 3.05 5.18 -8.52
N ILE A 121 2.06 4.50 -7.95
CA ILE A 121 2.30 3.42 -6.97
C ILE A 121 3.11 2.28 -7.60
N ASN A 122 2.77 1.86 -8.82
CA ASN A 122 3.48 0.75 -9.47
C ASN A 122 4.91 1.12 -9.93
N ILE A 123 5.24 2.41 -10.04
CA ILE A 123 6.58 2.89 -10.44
C ILE A 123 7.46 3.20 -9.22
N HIS A 124 6.91 3.92 -8.23
CA HIS A 124 7.65 4.46 -7.09
C HIS A 124 7.49 3.62 -5.82
N GLY A 125 6.41 2.84 -5.71
CA GLY A 125 6.12 2.03 -4.54
C GLY A 125 7.03 0.80 -4.43
N SER A 126 7.12 0.28 -3.21
CA SER A 126 7.87 -0.95 -2.91
C SER A 126 7.09 -2.24 -3.17
N HIS A 127 5.86 -2.10 -3.68
CA HIS A 127 4.87 -3.17 -3.79
C HIS A 127 4.50 -3.82 -2.44
N HIS A 128 4.65 -3.09 -1.33
CA HIS A 128 4.34 -3.57 0.01
C HIS A 128 2.85 -3.45 0.34
N THR A 129 2.37 -2.25 0.64
CA THR A 129 0.97 -2.01 1.03
C THR A 129 0.52 -0.65 0.59
N ASP A 130 -0.60 -0.60 -0.14
CA ASP A 130 -1.15 0.65 -0.64
C ASP A 130 -2.66 0.70 -0.40
N VAL A 131 -3.17 1.90 -0.16
CA VAL A 131 -4.54 2.11 0.31
C VAL A 131 -5.26 3.13 -0.57
N ILE A 132 -6.54 2.90 -0.83
CA ILE A 132 -7.46 3.93 -1.32
C ILE A 132 -8.46 4.32 -0.23
N LEU A 133 -8.69 5.63 -0.10
CA LEU A 133 -9.73 6.21 0.73
C LEU A 133 -10.78 6.84 -0.19
N THR A 134 -11.97 6.25 -0.24
CA THR A 134 -13.08 6.72 -1.09
C THR A 134 -14.41 6.16 -0.59
N SER A 135 -15.51 6.83 -0.93
CA SER A 135 -16.87 6.29 -0.72
C SER A 135 -17.35 5.41 -1.87
N SER A 136 -16.74 5.49 -3.05
CA SER A 136 -17.14 4.69 -4.23
C SER A 136 -16.49 3.30 -4.20
N SER A 137 -17.32 2.27 -4.10
CA SER A 137 -16.88 0.88 -4.25
C SER A 137 -16.30 0.61 -5.63
N GLU A 138 -16.83 1.24 -6.69
CA GLU A 138 -16.35 1.04 -8.06
C GLU A 138 -14.92 1.57 -8.23
N LEU A 139 -14.61 2.72 -7.66
CA LEU A 139 -13.24 3.25 -7.66
C LEU A 139 -12.30 2.39 -6.82
N ALA A 140 -12.76 1.92 -5.66
CA ALA A 140 -11.99 1.02 -4.80
C ALA A 140 -11.61 -0.27 -5.53
N GLU A 141 -12.56 -0.95 -6.17
CA GLU A 141 -12.30 -2.18 -6.91
C GLU A 141 -11.34 -1.95 -8.09
N ARG A 142 -11.48 -0.84 -8.80
CA ARG A 142 -10.56 -0.48 -9.90
C ARG A 142 -9.15 -0.21 -9.40
N PHE A 143 -9.00 0.45 -8.25
CA PHE A 143 -7.70 0.65 -7.61
C PHE A 143 -7.09 -0.69 -7.18
N MET A 144 -7.86 -1.51 -6.47
CA MET A 144 -7.40 -2.83 -5.98
C MET A 144 -7.02 -3.78 -7.10
N ALA A 145 -7.68 -3.72 -8.25
CA ALA A 145 -7.32 -4.51 -9.43
C ALA A 145 -6.09 -3.98 -10.18
N GLY A 146 -5.79 -2.68 -10.09
CA GLY A 146 -4.72 -2.03 -10.86
C GLY A 146 -3.39 -1.91 -10.13
N VAL A 147 -3.41 -1.83 -8.80
CA VAL A 147 -2.20 -1.72 -7.96
C VAL A 147 -1.59 -3.10 -7.73
N ASP A 148 -0.32 -3.26 -8.06
CA ASP A 148 0.40 -4.52 -7.96
C ASP A 148 1.25 -4.60 -6.69
N SER A 149 0.59 -4.50 -5.54
CA SER A 149 1.22 -4.59 -4.21
C SER A 149 0.82 -5.87 -3.49
N ALA A 150 1.58 -6.24 -2.47
CA ALA A 150 1.29 -7.42 -1.66
C ALA A 150 0.00 -7.27 -0.85
N GLY A 151 -0.27 -6.05 -0.36
CA GLY A 151 -1.56 -5.65 0.22
C GLY A 151 -2.13 -4.45 -0.52
N VAL A 152 -3.41 -4.51 -0.90
CA VAL A 152 -4.13 -3.36 -1.44
C VAL A 152 -5.43 -3.21 -0.65
N PHE A 153 -5.60 -2.08 0.03
CA PHE A 153 -6.66 -1.89 1.00
C PHE A 153 -7.62 -0.77 0.61
N TRP A 154 -8.86 -0.88 1.08
CA TRP A 154 -9.89 0.16 0.96
C TRP A 154 -10.29 0.64 2.35
N ASN A 155 -10.25 1.95 2.57
CA ASN A 155 -10.71 2.61 3.81
C ASN A 155 -10.10 2.04 5.10
N THR A 156 -8.85 1.55 5.03
CA THR A 156 -8.19 0.84 6.11
C THR A 156 -6.71 1.22 6.19
N SER A 157 -6.17 1.37 7.40
CA SER A 157 -4.77 1.73 7.63
C SER A 157 -3.79 0.73 6.98
N SER A 158 -2.71 1.24 6.40
CA SER A 158 -1.63 0.42 5.83
C SER A 158 -0.97 -0.47 6.90
N ARG A 159 -1.03 -0.03 8.17
CA ARG A 159 -0.54 -0.77 9.35
C ARG A 159 -1.29 -2.08 9.62
N MET A 160 -2.41 -2.30 8.93
CA MET A 160 -3.13 -3.56 8.99
C MET A 160 -2.42 -4.70 8.26
N ALA A 161 -1.42 -4.40 7.41
CA ALA A 161 -0.57 -5.40 6.75
C ALA A 161 0.39 -6.06 7.75
N ASP A 162 -0.12 -7.02 8.51
CA ASP A 162 0.59 -7.70 9.61
C ASP A 162 -0.08 -9.06 9.85
N GLY A 163 0.73 -10.11 10.01
CA GLY A 163 0.26 -11.49 10.12
C GLY A 163 -0.60 -11.75 11.34
N MET A 164 -0.36 -11.08 12.48
CA MET A 164 -1.25 -11.21 13.63
C MET A 164 -2.62 -10.60 13.34
N ARG A 165 -2.65 -9.42 12.71
CA ARG A 165 -3.89 -8.76 12.30
C ARG A 165 -4.66 -9.53 11.23
N PHE A 166 -3.96 -10.28 10.37
CA PHE A 166 -4.55 -11.16 9.36
C PHE A 166 -5.02 -12.51 9.95
N GLY A 167 -4.75 -12.78 11.24
CA GLY A 167 -5.17 -14.01 11.91
C GLY A 167 -4.23 -15.19 11.71
N PHE A 168 -3.00 -14.98 11.25
CA PHE A 168 -1.97 -16.03 11.11
C PHE A 168 -1.32 -16.37 12.46
N GLY A 169 -1.57 -15.56 13.49
CA GLY A 169 -1.04 -15.73 14.85
C GLY A 169 0.42 -15.29 15.00
N THR A 170 1.27 -15.58 14.01
CA THR A 170 2.63 -15.06 13.89
C THR A 170 2.99 -14.87 12.42
N GLU A 171 4.04 -14.10 12.15
CA GLU A 171 4.65 -14.00 10.84
C GLU A 171 6.17 -14.13 10.97
N VAL A 172 6.79 -14.69 9.93
CA VAL A 172 8.25 -14.65 9.79
C VAL A 172 8.71 -13.29 9.25
N GLY A 173 7.82 -12.63 8.51
CA GLY A 173 8.00 -11.31 7.94
C GLY A 173 7.04 -11.08 6.79
N ILE A 174 7.24 -10.00 6.04
CA ILE A 174 6.42 -9.64 4.89
C ILE A 174 7.22 -9.83 3.60
N SER A 175 6.59 -10.42 2.58
CA SER A 175 7.19 -10.67 1.27
C SER A 175 6.52 -9.83 0.20
N THR A 176 7.28 -9.04 -0.54
CA THR A 176 6.82 -8.32 -1.74
C THR A 176 7.05 -9.12 -3.03
N ASN A 177 7.64 -10.32 -2.94
CA ASN A 177 7.88 -11.18 -4.10
C ASN A 177 6.57 -11.72 -4.70
N LYS A 178 6.57 -11.92 -6.01
CA LYS A 178 5.42 -12.47 -6.76
C LYS A 178 5.34 -13.98 -6.78
N ILE A 179 6.39 -14.68 -6.33
CA ILE A 179 6.47 -16.14 -6.31
C ILE A 179 6.45 -16.67 -4.88
N HIS A 180 5.91 -17.89 -4.72
CA HIS A 180 5.82 -18.62 -3.46
C HIS A 180 4.87 -18.03 -2.41
N ALA A 181 5.23 -16.92 -1.76
CA ALA A 181 4.45 -16.26 -0.73
C ALA A 181 4.56 -14.74 -0.87
N ARG A 182 3.42 -14.04 -0.74
CA ARG A 182 3.28 -12.58 -0.92
C ARG A 182 2.40 -12.01 0.19
N GLY A 183 2.80 -10.87 0.75
CA GLY A 183 2.22 -10.28 1.95
C GLY A 183 2.83 -10.86 3.23
N PRO A 184 2.15 -10.72 4.38
CA PRO A 184 2.51 -11.39 5.62
C PRO A 184 2.71 -12.90 5.43
N VAL A 185 3.84 -13.43 5.87
CA VAL A 185 4.23 -14.83 5.65
C VAL A 185 4.05 -15.62 6.95
N GLY A 186 2.92 -16.33 7.04
CA GLY A 186 2.63 -17.30 8.10
C GLY A 186 3.25 -18.68 7.86
N LEU A 187 2.75 -19.69 8.57
CA LEU A 187 3.23 -21.08 8.49
C LEU A 187 3.17 -21.63 7.05
N GLU A 188 2.08 -21.35 6.34
CA GLU A 188 1.85 -21.80 4.96
C GLU A 188 2.93 -21.33 4.01
N GLY A 189 3.43 -20.11 4.21
CA GLY A 189 4.52 -19.55 3.40
C GLY A 189 5.89 -20.16 3.69
N LEU A 190 6.01 -21.07 4.66
CA LEU A 190 7.22 -21.86 4.93
C LEU A 190 7.12 -23.29 4.39
N MET A 191 5.98 -23.66 3.81
CA MET A 191 5.74 -25.01 3.31
C MET A 191 6.05 -25.11 1.81
N ILE A 192 6.55 -26.26 1.38
CA ILE A 192 6.61 -26.66 -0.02
C ILE A 192 5.90 -28.00 -0.19
N TYR A 193 5.50 -28.33 -1.41
CA TYR A 193 4.84 -29.60 -1.72
C TYR A 193 5.82 -30.62 -2.30
N LYS A 194 5.47 -31.90 -2.15
CA LYS A 194 6.13 -33.01 -2.85
C LYS A 194 5.09 -33.99 -3.36
N TYR A 195 5.31 -34.53 -4.55
CA TYR A 195 4.47 -35.58 -5.08
C TYR A 195 4.91 -36.94 -4.55
N LYS A 196 3.94 -37.76 -4.14
CA LYS A 196 4.15 -39.15 -3.74
C LYS A 196 3.23 -40.03 -4.56
N ILE A 197 3.81 -40.82 -5.46
CA ILE A 197 3.09 -41.82 -6.25
C ILE A 197 3.27 -43.19 -5.58
N ARG A 198 2.18 -43.92 -5.39
CA ARG A 198 2.18 -45.30 -4.91
C ARG A 198 1.79 -46.22 -6.06
N GLY A 199 2.78 -46.86 -6.67
CA GLY A 199 2.58 -47.74 -7.80
C GLY A 199 2.59 -49.22 -7.42
N ASN A 200 2.12 -50.04 -8.36
CA ASN A 200 2.23 -51.49 -8.39
C ASN A 200 2.90 -51.94 -9.73
N GLY A 201 3.92 -51.20 -10.17
CA GLY A 201 4.66 -51.49 -11.40
C GLY A 201 4.13 -50.82 -12.68
N GLN A 202 3.33 -49.75 -12.57
CA GLN A 202 2.88 -48.99 -13.73
C GLN A 202 4.09 -48.41 -14.49
N MET A 203 4.15 -48.62 -15.81
CA MET A 203 5.22 -48.13 -16.69
C MET A 203 4.68 -47.03 -17.60
N SER A 204 5.46 -45.96 -17.82
CA SER A 204 5.03 -44.83 -18.66
C SER A 204 4.66 -45.22 -20.09
N VAL A 205 5.34 -46.24 -20.64
CA VAL A 205 5.09 -46.75 -22.01
C VAL A 205 3.73 -47.44 -22.18
N GLU A 206 3.07 -47.82 -21.09
CA GLU A 206 1.71 -48.37 -21.15
C GLU A 206 0.65 -47.31 -21.38
N TYR A 207 1.00 -46.02 -21.32
CA TYR A 207 0.07 -44.91 -21.37
C TYR A 207 0.32 -44.06 -22.63
N GLY A 208 -0.72 -43.84 -23.44
CA GLY A 208 -0.61 -43.08 -24.69
C GLY A 208 -1.72 -43.39 -25.70
N GLU A 209 -1.57 -42.91 -26.94
CA GLU A 209 -2.57 -43.06 -28.01
C GLU A 209 -2.35 -44.31 -28.90
N GLY A 210 -1.35 -45.14 -28.60
CA GLY A 210 -1.03 -46.34 -29.36
C GLY A 210 -1.97 -47.52 -29.11
N GLU A 211 -2.04 -48.44 -30.08
CA GLU A 211 -2.82 -49.67 -29.95
C GLU A 211 -2.31 -50.53 -28.78
N GLY A 212 -3.21 -50.91 -27.86
CA GLY A 212 -2.86 -51.64 -26.64
C GLY A 212 -2.38 -50.77 -25.47
N GLN A 213 -2.25 -49.45 -25.65
CA GLN A 213 -1.96 -48.52 -24.54
C GLN A 213 -3.24 -48.15 -23.78
N LYS A 214 -3.09 -47.91 -22.47
CA LYS A 214 -4.11 -47.30 -21.63
C LYS A 214 -4.22 -45.83 -22.03
N LYS A 215 -5.43 -45.39 -22.34
CA LYS A 215 -5.69 -43.97 -22.62
C LYS A 215 -5.36 -43.12 -21.39
N VAL A 216 -4.65 -42.02 -21.63
CA VAL A 216 -4.31 -40.98 -20.64
C VAL A 216 -5.50 -40.06 -20.43
#